data_AF-A0A934W7S6-F1
#
_entry.id   AF-A0A934W7S6-F1
#
_cell.length_a   1.000
_cell.length_b   1.000
_cell.length_c   1.000
_cell.angle_alpha   90.00
_cell.angle_beta   90.00
_cell.angle_gamma   90.00
#
_symmetry.space_group_name_H-M   'P 1'
#
loop_
_entity.id
_entity.type
_entity.pdbx_description
1 polymer ?
#
loop_
_entity_poly.entity_id
_entity_poly.type
_entity_poly.pdbx_seq_one_letter_code
_entity_poly.pdbx_strand_id
1 'polypeptide(L)'
;MADRITIHPRLTHQYVGTYRHLDKWGAPIRAKKLAGKVIRSDAETADMSKGSTHVCRVIAPSGLTDRKAFIRALEDEFSEHDCAHTRDCCGCPSYDARARHIRGREYLLRVRVSYNY
;
A
#
# COMPACT_ATOMS: atom_id res chain seq x y z
N MET A 1 -16.09 12.58 -1.56
CA MET A 1 -15.19 13.27 -2.52
C MET A 1 -14.13 12.29 -2.99
N ALA A 2 -13.73 12.35 -4.25
CA ALA A 2 -12.68 11.48 -4.77
C ALA A 2 -11.34 12.23 -4.73
N ASP A 3 -10.36 11.62 -4.10
CA ASP A 3 -9.05 12.20 -3.84
C ASP A 3 -8.08 11.86 -4.98
N ARG A 4 -7.12 12.75 -5.26
CA ARG A 4 -6.08 12.50 -6.28
C ARG A 4 -4.84 11.99 -5.57
N ILE A 5 -4.38 10.81 -5.98
CA ILE A 5 -3.15 10.22 -5.47
C ILE A 5 -2.07 10.22 -6.55
N THR A 6 -0.84 10.41 -6.12
CA THR A 6 0.35 10.27 -6.96
C THR A 6 1.04 8.98 -6.54
N ILE A 7 1.36 8.12 -7.50
CA ILE A 7 1.97 6.81 -7.30
C ILE A 7 3.33 6.84 -7.99
N HIS A 8 4.39 6.46 -7.30
CA HIS A 8 5.73 6.38 -7.87
C HIS A 8 6.04 4.91 -8.14
N PRO A 9 6.18 4.48 -9.41
CA PRO A 9 6.52 3.10 -9.69
C PRO A 9 7.96 2.84 -9.24
N ARG A 10 8.13 1.90 -8.32
CA ARG A 10 9.46 1.45 -7.90
C ARG A 10 10.08 0.62 -9.02
N LEU A 11 11.24 1.03 -9.51
CA LEU A 11 11.93 0.41 -10.65
C LEU A 11 12.91 -0.67 -10.21
N THR A 12 13.51 -0.51 -9.02
CA THR A 12 14.41 -1.48 -8.41
C THR A 12 13.89 -1.89 -7.04
N HIS A 13 14.09 -3.16 -6.68
CA HIS A 13 13.72 -3.70 -5.36
C HIS A 13 14.97 -4.23 -4.65
N GLN A 14 16.06 -3.48 -4.73
CA GLN A 14 17.34 -3.91 -4.17
C GLN A 14 17.34 -3.80 -2.63
N TYR A 15 16.58 -2.84 -2.10
CA TYR A 15 16.60 -2.51 -0.69
C TYR A 15 15.32 -2.96 0.04
N VAL A 16 15.45 -3.28 1.33
CA VAL A 16 14.32 -3.55 2.22
C VAL A 16 13.56 -2.26 2.56
N GLY A 17 12.35 -2.37 3.15
CA GLY A 17 11.43 -1.25 3.40
C GLY A 17 12.09 0.03 3.91
N THR A 18 12.88 -0.05 4.98
CA THR A 18 13.61 1.09 5.57
C THR A 18 14.51 1.84 4.58
N TYR A 19 15.14 1.11 3.67
CA TYR A 19 16.06 1.66 2.68
C TYR A 19 15.44 1.80 1.29
N ARG A 20 14.09 1.65 1.14
CA ARG A 20 13.41 1.77 -0.17
C ARG A 20 13.61 3.12 -0.84
N HIS A 21 13.92 4.15 -0.05
CA HIS A 21 14.23 5.48 -0.55
C HIS A 21 15.51 5.51 -1.41
N LEU A 22 16.39 4.50 -1.30
CA LEU A 22 17.59 4.34 -2.13
C LEU A 22 17.33 3.63 -3.46
N ASP A 23 16.15 3.03 -3.64
CA ASP A 23 15.79 2.44 -4.94
C ASP A 23 15.50 3.50 -5.99
N LYS A 24 15.57 3.10 -7.25
CA LYS A 24 15.17 3.94 -8.37
C LYS A 24 13.66 3.99 -8.45
N TRP A 25 13.11 5.20 -8.53
CA TRP A 25 11.68 5.47 -8.70
C TRP A 25 11.44 6.05 -10.09
N GLY A 26 10.37 5.60 -10.73
CA GLY A 26 9.94 6.10 -12.04
C GLY A 26 9.07 7.34 -11.93
N ALA A 27 8.59 7.79 -13.09
CA ALA A 27 7.78 9.00 -13.17
C ALA A 27 6.45 8.87 -12.39
N PRO A 28 5.98 9.95 -11.74
CA PRO A 28 4.74 9.94 -10.96
C PRO A 28 3.52 9.66 -11.84
N ILE A 29 2.74 8.66 -11.44
CA ILE A 29 1.47 8.29 -12.07
C ILE A 29 0.34 8.89 -11.24
N ARG A 30 -0.48 9.75 -11.86
CA ARG A 30 -1.65 10.33 -11.21
C ARG A 30 -2.85 9.39 -11.34
N ALA A 31 -3.39 8.98 -10.20
CA ALA A 31 -4.59 8.15 -10.13
C ALA A 31 -5.66 8.80 -9.24
N LYS A 32 -6.89 8.33 -9.38
CA LYS A 32 -8.02 8.84 -8.59
C LYS A 32 -8.43 7.82 -7.55
N LYS A 33 -8.29 8.14 -6.27
CA LYS A 33 -8.73 7.33 -5.14
C LYS A 33 -10.18 7.66 -4.81
N LEU A 34 -11.03 6.65 -4.84
CA LEU A 34 -12.41 6.74 -4.36
C LEU A 34 -12.46 6.53 -2.85
N ALA A 35 -13.56 6.96 -2.23
CA ALA A 35 -13.78 6.79 -0.80
C ALA A 35 -13.59 5.31 -0.39
N GLY A 36 -12.78 5.10 0.64
CA GLY A 36 -12.49 3.79 1.19
C GLY A 36 -13.34 3.48 2.41
N LYS A 37 -13.46 2.19 2.72
CA LYS A 37 -14.00 1.68 3.97
C LYS A 37 -12.83 1.26 4.87
N VAL A 38 -12.93 1.56 6.16
CA VAL A 38 -12.05 0.99 7.18
C VAL A 38 -12.76 -0.19 7.80
N ILE A 39 -12.10 -1.34 7.80
CA ILE A 39 -12.51 -2.55 8.49
C ILE A 39 -11.60 -2.63 9.72
N ARG A 40 -12.17 -2.39 10.90
CA ARG A 40 -11.43 -2.57 12.15
C ARG A 40 -11.33 -4.07 12.42
N SER A 41 -10.16 -4.54 12.87
CA SER A 41 -10.05 -5.86 13.50
C SER A 41 -10.94 -5.85 14.74
N ASP A 42 -11.73 -6.91 14.93
CA ASP A 42 -12.57 -7.04 16.11
C ASP A 42 -11.69 -7.05 17.36
N ALA A 43 -12.02 -6.18 18.32
CA ALA A 43 -11.27 -5.94 19.55
C ALA A 43 -11.28 -7.11 20.54
N GLU A 44 -11.80 -8.28 20.15
CA GLU A 44 -11.96 -9.47 21.01
C GLU A 44 -10.78 -10.45 20.92
N THR A 45 -9.79 -10.21 20.06
CA THR A 45 -8.56 -11.01 20.06
C THR A 45 -7.47 -10.29 20.85
N ALA A 46 -6.93 -10.94 21.89
CA ALA A 46 -5.82 -10.47 22.75
C ALA A 46 -4.49 -10.22 22.00
N ASP A 47 -4.51 -10.22 20.68
CA ASP A 47 -3.37 -10.09 19.79
C ASP A 47 -3.22 -8.64 19.33
N MET A 48 -2.39 -7.89 20.06
CA MET A 48 -2.10 -6.48 19.76
C MET A 48 -1.36 -6.27 18.43
N SER A 49 -0.94 -7.34 17.74
CA SER A 49 -0.29 -7.26 16.43
C SER A 49 -1.24 -6.94 15.26
N LYS A 50 -2.57 -7.03 15.46
CA LYS A 50 -3.56 -6.84 14.37
C LYS A 50 -4.18 -5.45 14.35
N GLY A 51 -3.74 -4.63 13.40
CA GLY A 51 -4.34 -3.32 13.10
C GLY A 51 -5.53 -3.35 12.14
N SER A 52 -5.99 -2.15 11.76
CA SER A 52 -7.10 -1.98 10.84
C SER A 52 -6.75 -2.36 9.39
N THR A 53 -7.76 -2.76 8.64
CA THR A 53 -7.67 -2.96 7.19
C THR A 53 -8.40 -1.85 6.45
N HIS A 54 -7.71 -1.10 5.62
CA HIS A 54 -8.26 -0.04 4.78
C HIS A 54 -8.52 -0.60 3.39
N VAL A 55 -9.75 -0.49 2.91
CA VAL A 55 -10.14 -0.94 1.57
C VAL A 55 -10.63 0.26 0.78
N CYS A 56 -9.98 0.57 -0.34
CA CYS A 56 -10.43 1.64 -1.23
C CYS A 56 -10.40 1.22 -2.69
N ARG A 57 -11.10 1.97 -3.54
CA ARG A 57 -11.04 1.77 -4.98
C ARG A 57 -10.14 2.85 -5.59
N VAL A 58 -9.30 2.47 -6.53
CA VAL A 58 -8.42 3.38 -7.28
C VAL A 58 -8.78 3.29 -8.75
N ILE A 59 -8.93 4.45 -9.40
CA ILE A 59 -9.13 4.56 -10.84
C ILE A 59 -7.79 4.95 -11.47
N ALA A 60 -7.27 4.07 -12.33
CA ALA A 60 -6.06 4.33 -13.12
C ALA A 60 -6.28 5.44 -14.17
N PRO A 61 -5.21 6.15 -14.57
CA PRO A 61 -5.29 7.12 -15.66
C PRO A 61 -5.70 6.45 -16.99
N SER A 62 -6.25 7.25 -17.91
CA SER A 62 -6.46 6.82 -19.29
C SER A 62 -5.12 6.59 -19.97
N GLY A 63 -5.00 5.52 -20.77
CA GLY A 63 -3.77 5.19 -21.50
C GLY A 63 -2.81 4.28 -20.76
N LEU A 64 -3.15 3.81 -19.55
CA LEU A 64 -2.37 2.79 -18.86
C LEU A 64 -2.33 1.49 -19.68
N THR A 65 -1.16 1.17 -20.23
CA THR A 65 -0.95 0.01 -21.10
C THR A 65 -0.65 -1.24 -20.29
N ASP A 66 0.18 -1.13 -19.25
CA ASP A 66 0.56 -2.25 -18.39
C ASP A 66 -0.18 -2.24 -17.04
N ARG A 67 -1.16 -3.14 -16.93
CA ARG A 67 -1.96 -3.31 -15.70
C ARG A 67 -1.16 -3.95 -14.58
N LYS A 68 -0.24 -4.88 -14.90
CA LYS A 68 0.54 -5.60 -13.88
C LYS A 68 1.55 -4.66 -13.24
N ALA A 69 2.22 -3.84 -14.04
CA ALA A 69 3.11 -2.80 -13.53
C ALA A 69 2.38 -1.81 -12.63
N PHE A 70 1.15 -1.41 -12.96
CA PHE A 70 0.37 -0.51 -12.12
C PHE A 70 -0.09 -1.14 -10.79
N ILE A 71 -0.48 -2.42 -10.81
CA ILE A 71 -0.78 -3.17 -9.58
C ILE A 71 0.45 -3.19 -8.68
N ARG A 72 1.62 -3.52 -9.22
CA ARG A 72 2.88 -3.51 -8.45
C ARG A 72 3.20 -2.13 -7.91
N ALA A 73 3.12 -1.09 -8.74
CA ALA A 73 3.34 0.29 -8.30
C ALA A 73 2.40 0.71 -7.16
N LEU A 74 1.13 0.29 -7.21
CA LEU A 74 0.19 0.50 -6.09
C LEU A 74 0.61 -0.25 -4.83
N GLU A 75 1.03 -1.50 -4.96
CA GLU A 75 1.48 -2.30 -3.82
C GLU A 75 2.77 -1.72 -3.23
N ASP A 76 3.73 -1.29 -4.05
CA ASP A 76 5.00 -0.70 -3.61
C ASP A 76 4.81 0.67 -2.96
N GLU A 77 3.93 1.51 -3.49
CA GLU A 77 3.69 2.85 -2.93
C GLU A 77 3.11 2.74 -1.51
N PHE A 78 2.09 1.88 -1.33
CA PHE A 78 1.30 1.78 -0.11
C PHE A 78 1.79 0.69 0.86
N SER A 79 2.72 -0.18 0.45
CA SER A 79 3.35 -1.13 1.37
C SER A 79 4.57 -0.49 2.02
N GLU A 80 4.62 -0.54 3.33
CA GLU A 80 5.71 0.01 4.11
C GLU A 80 5.90 -0.87 5.33
N HIS A 81 7.10 -1.38 5.52
CA HIS A 81 7.45 -2.21 6.66
C HIS A 81 8.54 -1.47 7.41
N ASP A 82 8.18 -0.96 8.58
CA ASP A 82 9.08 -0.16 9.38
C ASP A 82 9.52 -0.95 10.62
N CYS A 83 10.79 -1.35 10.63
CA CYS A 83 11.54 -1.55 11.87
C CYS A 83 13.05 -1.56 11.56
N ALA A 84 13.74 -0.46 11.88
CA ALA A 84 15.20 -0.35 11.86
C ALA A 84 15.79 -0.22 13.27
N HIS A 85 15.02 -0.65 14.28
CA HIS A 85 15.43 -0.57 15.67
C HIS A 85 16.31 -1.76 16.02
N THR A 86 17.34 -1.52 16.85
CA THR A 86 18.34 -2.52 17.28
C THR A 86 17.77 -3.55 18.28
N ARG A 87 16.52 -3.38 18.73
CA ARG A 87 15.84 -4.25 19.69
C ARG A 87 14.48 -4.67 19.13
N ASP A 88 14.15 -5.94 19.31
CA ASP A 88 12.93 -6.57 18.83
C ASP A 88 11.66 -5.97 19.47
N CYS A 89 10.65 -5.76 18.62
CA CYS A 89 9.24 -5.49 18.94
C CYS A 89 8.91 -4.16 19.65
N CYS A 90 8.75 -3.08 18.89
CA CYS A 90 8.38 -1.74 19.36
C CYS A 90 6.89 -1.39 19.21
N GLY A 91 6.06 -2.28 18.63
CA GLY A 91 4.71 -1.93 18.22
C GLY A 91 4.67 -0.99 17.00
N CYS A 92 5.72 -0.99 16.20
CA CYS A 92 5.84 -0.21 14.98
C CYS A 92 4.88 -0.71 13.89
N PRO A 93 4.16 0.20 13.21
CA PRO A 93 3.19 -0.18 12.20
C PRO A 93 3.88 -0.66 10.92
N SER A 94 3.35 -1.75 10.38
CA SER A 94 3.65 -2.27 9.06
C SER A 94 2.37 -2.26 8.23
N TYR A 95 2.49 -1.81 6.99
CA TYR A 95 1.43 -1.68 6.01
C TYR A 95 1.68 -2.70 4.89
N ASP A 96 0.81 -3.69 4.77
CA ASP A 96 0.78 -4.63 3.64
C ASP A 96 -0.31 -4.19 2.67
N ALA A 97 0.09 -3.68 1.50
CA ALA A 97 -0.84 -3.29 0.46
C ALA A 97 -0.98 -4.38 -0.60
N ARG A 98 -2.23 -4.71 -0.94
CA ARG A 98 -2.59 -5.64 -2.01
C ARG A 98 -3.56 -4.96 -2.96
N ALA A 99 -3.22 -4.98 -4.24
CA ALA A 99 -4.06 -4.40 -5.28
C ALA A 99 -4.56 -5.50 -6.24
N ARG A 100 -5.84 -5.42 -6.62
CA ARG A 100 -6.42 -6.29 -7.66
C ARG A 100 -7.23 -5.47 -8.66
N HIS A 101 -7.16 -5.86 -9.92
CA HIS A 101 -8.04 -5.32 -10.95
C HIS A 101 -9.48 -5.77 -10.70
N ILE A 102 -10.45 -4.87 -10.87
CA ILE A 102 -11.89 -5.19 -10.80
C ILE A 102 -12.48 -5.20 -12.20
N ARG A 103 -12.48 -4.02 -12.85
CA ARG A 103 -13.12 -3.80 -14.15
C ARG A 103 -12.62 -2.51 -14.77
N GLY A 104 -12.49 -2.47 -16.09
CA GLY A 104 -12.06 -1.26 -16.80
C GLY A 104 -10.77 -0.69 -16.21
N ARG A 105 -10.84 0.54 -15.68
CA ARG A 105 -9.75 1.25 -15.00
C ARG A 105 -9.84 1.21 -13.46
N GLU A 106 -10.78 0.45 -12.90
CA GLU A 106 -10.98 0.35 -11.46
C GLU A 106 -10.17 -0.80 -10.85
N TYR A 107 -9.46 -0.48 -9.77
CA TYR A 107 -8.65 -1.39 -8.97
C TYR A 107 -9.12 -1.34 -7.52
N LEU A 108 -9.14 -2.47 -6.84
CA LEU A 108 -9.34 -2.55 -5.40
C LEU A 108 -7.97 -2.54 -4.73
N LEU A 109 -7.75 -1.59 -3.82
CA LEU A 109 -6.57 -1.52 -2.97
C LEU A 109 -6.99 -1.87 -1.55
N ARG A 110 -6.34 -2.89 -0.97
CA ARG A 110 -6.50 -3.30 0.42
C ARG A 110 -5.16 -3.08 1.13
N VAL A 111 -5.14 -2.24 2.15
CA VAL A 111 -3.97 -1.99 3.00
C VAL A 111 -4.28 -2.56 4.38
N ARG A 112 -3.53 -3.57 4.80
CA ARG A 112 -3.61 -4.13 6.14
C ARG A 112 -2.53 -3.50 7.00
N VAL A 113 -2.92 -2.99 8.16
CA VAL A 113 -1.99 -2.54 9.19
C VAL A 113 -1.75 -3.69 10.17
N SER A 114 -0.49 -3.96 10.47
CA SER A 114 -0.05 -4.87 11.53
C SER A 114 1.01 -4.20 12.37
N TYR A 115 1.17 -4.62 13.62
CA TYR A 115 2.16 -4.08 14.54
C TYR A 115 3.13 -5.18 14.98
N ASN A 116 4.41 -4.85 15.12
CA ASN A 116 5.40 -5.79 15.66
C ASN A 116 5.46 -5.70 17.20
N TYR A 117 4.53 -6.38 17.86
CA TYR A 117 4.61 -6.69 19.29
C TYR A 117 5.26 -8.05 19.51
#